data_AF-A0A814L5W2-F1
#
_entry.id   AF-A0A814L5W2-F1
#
_cell.length_a   1.000
_cell.length_b   1.000
_cell.length_c   1.000
_cell.angle_alpha   90.00
_cell.angle_beta   90.00
_cell.angle_gamma   90.00
#
_symmetry.space_group_name_H-M   'P 1'
#
loop_
_entity.id
_entity.type
_entity.pdbx_description
1 polymer ?
#
loop_
_entity_poly.entity_id
_entity_poly.type
_entity_poly.pdbx_seq_one_letter_code
_entity_poly.pdbx_strand_id
1 'polypeptide(L)'
;MGIGNESFASQITISTVSSRPLGISIADFNNDRILDFVIVNYSTYSISVVYGYASGRYSNPIIYFTDYNSFPVTLAIGDFNKGSYLDVAVALYVASAVPRYTIWKQQ
;
A
#
# COMPACT_ATOMS: atom_id res chain seq x y z
N MET A 1 10.15 13.26 -6.45
CA MET A 1 11.19 13.40 -5.40
C MET A 1 11.86 14.76 -5.55
N GLY A 2 12.35 15.37 -4.48
CA GLY A 2 13.20 16.56 -4.59
C GLY A 2 14.59 16.18 -5.11
N ILE A 3 15.18 16.96 -6.02
CA ILE A 3 16.49 16.66 -6.62
C ILE A 3 17.64 17.47 -6.01
N GLY A 4 17.45 18.01 -4.80
CA GLY A 4 18.51 18.63 -4.00
C GLY A 4 18.82 20.09 -4.31
N ASN A 5 18.04 20.75 -5.16
CA ASN A 5 18.20 22.16 -5.55
C ASN A 5 16.86 22.93 -5.52
N GLU A 6 15.99 22.61 -4.56
CA GLU A 6 14.63 23.15 -4.45
C GLU A 6 13.70 22.82 -5.64
N SER A 7 14.15 21.99 -6.58
CA SER A 7 13.32 21.51 -7.69
C SER A 7 12.80 20.10 -7.43
N PHE A 8 11.65 19.81 -8.05
CA PHE A 8 11.07 18.47 -8.07
C PHE A 8 11.41 17.75 -9.38
N ALA A 9 11.71 16.46 -9.28
CA ALA A 9 11.75 15.59 -10.44
C ALA A 9 10.38 15.56 -11.15
N SER A 10 10.38 15.15 -12.42
CA SER A 10 9.14 14.88 -13.17
C SER A 10 8.19 13.97 -12.39
N GLN A 11 6.90 14.28 -12.47
CA GLN A 11 5.88 13.46 -11.80
C GLN A 11 5.90 12.03 -12.33
N ILE A 12 5.68 11.07 -11.42
CA ILE A 12 5.43 9.68 -11.76
C ILE A 12 4.02 9.34 -11.30
N THR A 13 3.22 8.81 -12.21
CA THR A 13 1.84 8.41 -11.93
C THR A 13 1.77 6.92 -11.67
N ILE A 14 1.25 6.56 -10.49
CA ILE A 14 0.91 5.18 -10.14
C ILE A 14 -0.61 5.07 -10.21
N SER A 15 -1.11 4.23 -11.13
CA SER A 15 -2.55 4.01 -11.30
C SER A 15 -3.01 2.82 -10.46
N THR A 16 -4.02 3.00 -9.62
CA THR A 16 -4.64 1.92 -8.83
C THR A 16 -5.84 1.27 -9.52
N VAL A 17 -6.01 1.51 -10.82
CA VAL A 17 -7.03 0.93 -11.71
C VAL A 17 -8.47 1.06 -11.19
N SER A 18 -9.18 2.10 -11.67
CA SER A 18 -10.62 2.29 -11.42
C SER A 18 -11.03 2.25 -9.95
N SER A 19 -10.13 2.70 -9.06
CA SER A 19 -10.35 2.69 -7.62
C SER A 19 -10.55 4.10 -7.05
N ARG A 20 -10.93 4.17 -5.76
CA ARG A 20 -10.89 5.38 -4.94
C ARG A 20 -9.81 5.19 -3.87
N PRO A 21 -8.56 5.62 -4.10
CA PRO A 21 -7.50 5.48 -3.10
C PRO A 21 -7.79 6.42 -1.91
N LEU A 22 -7.70 5.89 -0.69
CA LEU A 22 -7.97 6.66 0.54
C LEU A 22 -6.78 6.78 1.49
N GLY A 23 -5.81 5.88 1.38
CA GLY A 23 -4.64 5.87 2.25
C GLY A 23 -3.43 5.33 1.50
N ILE A 24 -2.25 5.78 1.94
CA ILE A 24 -0.96 5.31 1.44
C ILE A 24 0.00 5.14 2.62
N SER A 25 0.88 4.15 2.55
CA SER A 25 2.10 4.12 3.37
C SER A 25 3.31 3.78 2.53
N ILE A 26 4.45 4.18 3.08
CA ILE A 26 5.76 4.12 2.45
C ILE A 26 6.68 3.39 3.41
N ALA A 27 7.30 2.30 2.97
CA ALA A 27 8.31 1.56 3.71
C ALA A 27 9.08 0.66 2.74
N ASP A 28 10.18 0.07 3.20
CA ASP A 28 10.88 -0.99 2.48
C ASP A 28 10.19 -2.33 2.83
N PHE A 29 9.30 -2.81 1.96
CA PHE A 29 8.49 -4.01 2.24
C PHE A 29 9.18 -5.30 1.83
N ASN A 30 10.15 -5.23 0.91
CA ASN A 30 10.88 -6.39 0.39
C ASN A 30 12.34 -6.48 0.88
N ASN A 31 12.78 -5.55 1.73
CA ASN A 31 14.10 -5.46 2.35
C ASN A 31 15.23 -5.21 1.32
N ASP A 32 14.95 -4.46 0.25
CA ASP A 32 15.94 -4.09 -0.78
C ASP A 32 16.58 -2.70 -0.55
N ARG A 33 16.21 -2.03 0.54
CA ARG A 33 16.61 -0.67 0.95
C ARG A 33 16.05 0.44 0.06
N ILE A 34 15.01 0.15 -0.71
CA ILE A 34 14.28 1.10 -1.55
C ILE A 34 12.88 1.25 -0.98
N LEU A 35 12.36 2.48 -1.01
CA LEU A 35 11.01 2.73 -0.53
C LEU A 35 9.98 2.23 -1.55
N ASP A 36 9.06 1.43 -1.04
CA ASP A 36 7.90 0.89 -1.72
C ASP A 36 6.62 1.61 -1.24
N PHE A 37 5.50 1.32 -1.88
CA PHE A 37 4.19 1.85 -1.51
C PHE A 37 3.17 0.75 -1.25
N VAL A 38 2.31 0.98 -0.26
CA VAL A 38 1.04 0.28 -0.11
C VAL A 38 -0.09 1.29 -0.15
N ILE A 39 -1.05 1.08 -1.04
CA ILE A 39 -2.17 1.99 -1.29
C ILE A 39 -3.48 1.26 -0.95
N VAL A 40 -4.35 1.93 -0.20
CA VAL A 40 -5.69 1.43 0.15
C VAL A 40 -6.71 1.85 -0.91
N ASN A 41 -7.43 0.89 -1.48
CA ASN A 41 -8.40 1.11 -2.56
C ASN A 41 -9.83 0.82 -2.09
N TYR A 42 -10.55 1.88 -1.72
CA TYR A 42 -11.88 1.78 -1.11
C TYR A 42 -12.91 1.09 -2.00
N SER A 43 -13.06 1.54 -3.25
CA SER A 43 -14.16 1.09 -4.13
C SER A 43 -13.94 -0.30 -4.75
N THR A 44 -12.71 -0.82 -4.70
CA THR A 44 -12.34 -2.11 -5.30
C THR A 44 -12.05 -3.18 -4.25
N TYR A 45 -12.26 -2.87 -2.96
CA TYR A 45 -12.06 -3.80 -1.84
C TYR A 45 -10.65 -4.41 -1.83
N SER A 46 -9.65 -3.57 -2.04
CA SER A 46 -8.28 -4.05 -2.21
C SER A 46 -7.24 -3.10 -1.61
N ILE A 47 -6.03 -3.62 -1.48
CA ILE A 47 -4.81 -2.83 -1.37
C ILE A 47 -3.94 -3.09 -2.60
N SER A 48 -3.09 -2.12 -2.94
CA SER A 48 -2.09 -2.25 -3.99
C SER A 48 -0.70 -2.10 -3.40
N VAL A 49 0.19 -3.06 -3.65
CA VAL A 49 1.61 -2.99 -3.32
C VAL A 49 2.38 -2.60 -4.57
N VAL A 50 3.28 -1.62 -4.46
CA VAL A 50 4.07 -1.11 -5.58
C VAL A 50 5.53 -1.03 -5.14
N TYR A 51 6.40 -1.76 -5.81
CA TYR A 51 7.83 -1.78 -5.47
C TYR A 51 8.58 -0.62 -6.11
N GLY A 52 9.49 -0.03 -5.35
CA GLY A 52 10.49 0.88 -5.84
C GLY A 52 11.62 0.13 -6.55
N TYR A 53 12.29 0.83 -7.46
CA TYR A 53 13.52 0.35 -8.08
C TYR A 53 14.60 1.43 -7.98
N ALA A 54 15.87 1.01 -7.97
CA ALA A 54 17.01 1.93 -7.85
C ALA A 54 17.09 2.96 -9.00
N SER A 55 16.41 2.68 -10.11
CA SER A 55 16.23 3.60 -11.24
C SER A 55 15.31 4.80 -10.93
N GLY A 56 14.66 4.84 -9.76
CA GLY A 56 13.63 5.81 -9.42
C GLY A 56 12.28 5.54 -10.10
N ARG A 57 12.13 4.37 -10.74
CA ARG A 57 10.87 3.87 -11.30
C ARG A 57 10.18 2.95 -10.29
N TYR A 58 8.92 2.64 -10.57
CA TYR A 58 8.10 1.76 -9.74
C TYR A 58 7.55 0.61 -10.56
N SER A 59 7.27 -0.51 -9.90
CA SER A 59 6.61 -1.67 -10.51
C SER A 59 5.18 -1.35 -10.94
N ASN A 60 4.56 -2.27 -11.69
CA ASN A 60 3.10 -2.28 -11.76
C ASN A 60 2.54 -2.66 -10.37
N PRO A 61 1.35 -2.15 -10.00
CA PRO A 61 0.73 -2.50 -8.73
C PRO A 61 0.35 -3.97 -8.67
N ILE A 62 0.71 -4.62 -7.56
CA ILE A 62 0.23 -5.95 -7.19
C ILE A 62 -1.01 -5.75 -6.32
N ILE A 63 -2.12 -6.37 -6.71
CA ILE A 63 -3.42 -6.16 -6.07
C ILE A 63 -3.71 -7.31 -5.10
N TYR A 64 -4.03 -6.97 -3.85
CA TYR A 64 -4.51 -7.90 -2.84
C TYR A 64 -5.92 -7.51 -2.43
N PHE A 65 -6.90 -8.39 -2.65
CA PHE A 65 -8.27 -8.16 -2.24
C PHE A 65 -8.43 -8.42 -0.75
N THR A 66 -9.07 -7.50 -0.04
CA THR A 66 -9.31 -7.64 1.40
C THR A 66 -10.43 -8.66 1.65
N ASP A 67 -11.64 -8.32 1.19
CA ASP A 67 -12.86 -9.14 1.27
C ASP A 67 -14.00 -8.43 0.53
N TYR A 68 -15.03 -9.16 0.09
CA TYR A 68 -16.19 -8.53 -0.55
C TYR A 68 -16.91 -7.56 0.40
N ASN A 69 -17.26 -6.35 -0.07
CA ASN A 69 -17.92 -5.29 0.71
C ASN A 69 -17.16 -4.83 1.97
N SER A 70 -15.82 -4.93 1.97
CA SER A 70 -14.98 -4.57 3.12
C SER A 70 -14.32 -3.18 3.07
N PHE A 71 -14.67 -2.37 2.06
CA PHE A 71 -14.28 -0.95 1.88
C PHE A 71 -13.09 -0.49 2.76
N PRO A 72 -11.85 -0.81 2.38
CA PRO A 72 -10.70 -0.47 3.20
C PRO A 72 -10.52 1.05 3.22
N VAL A 73 -10.18 1.61 4.38
CA VAL A 73 -10.16 3.07 4.62
C VAL A 73 -8.80 3.60 5.02
N THR A 74 -8.03 2.85 5.80
CA THR A 74 -6.69 3.23 6.25
C THR A 74 -5.86 1.98 6.54
N LEU A 75 -4.57 2.16 6.75
CA LEU A 75 -3.66 1.09 7.11
C LEU A 75 -2.61 1.55 8.12
N ALA A 76 -1.95 0.58 8.76
CA ALA A 76 -0.79 0.76 9.62
C ALA A 76 0.29 -0.25 9.24
N ILE A 77 1.55 0.17 9.35
CA ILE A 77 2.73 -0.63 9.03
C ILE A 77 3.53 -0.89 10.30
N GLY A 78 4.03 -2.10 10.45
CA GLY A 78 4.92 -2.46 11.55
C GLY A 78 5.28 -3.93 11.52
N ASP A 79 6.27 -4.34 12.29
CA ASP A 79 6.53 -5.75 12.53
C ASP A 79 5.63 -6.25 13.66
N PHE A 80 4.40 -6.64 13.31
CA PHE A 80 3.39 -7.08 14.28
C PHE A 80 3.59 -8.55 14.66
N ASN A 81 4.24 -9.34 13.81
CA ASN A 81 4.44 -10.76 14.02
C ASN A 81 5.86 -11.15 14.49
N LYS A 82 6.78 -10.19 14.66
CA LYS A 82 8.20 -10.41 14.99
C LYS A 82 8.95 -11.18 13.90
N GLY A 83 8.66 -10.86 12.65
CA GLY A 83 9.26 -11.47 11.46
C GLY A 83 10.34 -10.60 10.82
N SER A 84 10.93 -11.09 9.73
CA SER A 84 11.96 -10.35 8.99
C SER A 84 11.40 -9.30 8.01
N TYR A 85 10.08 -9.20 7.90
CA TYR A 85 9.38 -8.32 6.97
C TYR A 85 8.31 -7.52 7.70
N LEU A 86 8.05 -6.31 7.22
CA LEU A 86 6.98 -5.46 7.73
C LEU A 86 5.61 -6.07 7.40
N ASP A 87 4.70 -6.01 8.36
CA ASP A 87 3.30 -6.35 8.19
C ASP A 87 2.47 -5.12 7.81
N VAL A 88 1.34 -5.39 7.14
CA VAL A 88 0.31 -4.40 6.84
C VAL A 88 -0.96 -4.79 7.59
N ALA A 89 -1.44 -3.90 8.46
CA ALA A 89 -2.76 -3.99 9.06
C ALA A 89 -3.71 -3.01 8.35
N VAL A 90 -4.86 -3.49 7.87
CA VAL A 90 -5.83 -2.67 7.14
C VAL A 90 -7.12 -2.53 7.94
N ALA A 91 -7.58 -1.30 8.12
CA ALA A 91 -8.88 -1.01 8.71
C ALA A 91 -9.97 -1.01 7.63
N LEU A 92 -11.04 -1.75 7.88
CA LEU A 92 -12.12 -2.03 6.93
C LEU A 92 -13.41 -1.35 7.41
N TYR A 93 -14.08 -0.63 6.52
CA TYR A 93 -15.48 -0.29 6.70
C TYR A 93 -16.31 -1.42 6.09
N VAL A 94 -17.00 -2.20 6.93
CA VAL A 94 -17.75 -3.38 6.48
C VAL A 94 -19.23 -3.03 6.48
N ALA A 95 -19.90 -3.21 5.34
CA ALA A 95 -21.32 -2.88 5.21
C ALA A 95 -22.23 -3.68 6.17
N SER A 96 -21.75 -4.82 6.68
CA SER A 96 -22.39 -5.61 7.74
C SER A 96 -21.84 -5.28 9.13
N ALA A 97 -22.03 -4.04 9.59
CA ALA A 97 -22.00 -3.53 10.98
C ALA A 97 -20.81 -3.86 11.93
N VAL A 98 -19.86 -4.73 11.58
CA VAL A 98 -18.76 -5.13 12.47
C VAL A 98 -17.44 -4.79 11.78
N PRO A 99 -16.70 -3.76 12.24
CA PRO A 99 -15.34 -3.50 11.78
C PRO A 99 -14.50 -4.77 11.86
N ARG A 100 -13.84 -5.13 10.74
CA ARG A 100 -12.90 -6.25 10.68
C ARG A 100 -11.50 -5.73 10.37
N TYR A 101 -10.49 -6.42 10.90
CA TYR A 101 -9.09 -6.20 10.56
C TYR A 101 -8.53 -7.48 9.96
N THR A 102 -7.82 -7.35 8.84
CA THR A 102 -7.12 -8.47 8.18
C THR A 102 -5.64 -8.11 8.10
N ILE A 103 -4.79 -9.02 8.55
CA ILE A 103 -3.33 -8.89 8.48
C ILE A 103 -2.87 -9.65 7.23
N TRP A 104 -2.16 -8.95 6.35
CA TRP A 104 -1.58 -9.57 5.16
C TRP A 104 -0.09 -9.81 5.38
N LYS A 105 0.36 -11.02 5.05
CA LYS A 105 1.78 -11.36 4.87
C LYS A 105 2.05 -11.55 3.39
N GLN A 106 3.23 -11.11 2.95
CA GLN A 106 3.82 -11.62 1.73
C GLN A 106 4.67 -12.85 2.06
N GLN A 107 4.52 -13.92 1.29
CA GLN A 107 5.37 -15.12 1.36
C GLN A 107 6.69 -14.89 0.65
#